data_AF-A0A0D0A0Y6-F1
#
_entry.id   AF-A0A0D0A0Y6-F1
#
_cell.length_a   1.000
_cell.length_b   1.000
_cell.length_c   1.000
_cell.angle_alpha   90.00
_cell.angle_beta   90.00
_cell.angle_gamma   90.00
#
_symmetry.space_group_name_H-M   'P 1'
#
loop_
_entity.id
_entity.type
_entity.pdbx_description
1 polymer ?
#
loop_
_entity_poly.entity_id
_entity_poly.type
_entity_poly.pdbx_seq_one_letter_code
_entity_poly.pdbx_strand_id
1 'polypeptide(L)'
;SSPPVPSPSQLMCFLQYAEMNLGMWYTMSYKSVLEMHGIGPDILPDVDDKLLSEFGISAGGVIHLKKGSTAWWNRPDAKCKKRDVST
;
A
#
# COMPACT_ATOMS: atom_id res chain seq x y z
N SER A 1 -12.92 -14.71 9.50
CA SER A 1 -12.83 -13.25 9.34
C SER A 1 -12.30 -12.94 7.96
N SER A 2 -13.11 -12.35 7.09
CA SER A 2 -12.64 -11.87 5.78
C SER A 2 -11.62 -10.74 5.97
N PRO A 3 -10.63 -10.59 5.07
CA PRO A 3 -9.75 -9.43 5.08
C PRO A 3 -10.59 -8.15 4.98
N PRO A 4 -10.16 -7.04 5.61
CA PRO A 4 -10.79 -5.75 5.37
C PRO A 4 -10.78 -5.46 3.86
N VAL A 5 -11.93 -5.05 3.31
CA VAL A 5 -11.99 -4.59 1.91
C VAL A 5 -11.00 -3.44 1.77
N PRO A 6 -10.10 -3.47 0.78
CA PRO A 6 -9.12 -2.41 0.58
C PRO A 6 -9.84 -1.07 0.43
N SER A 7 -9.63 -0.16 1.38
CA SER A 7 -10.19 1.19 1.32
C SER A 7 -9.17 2.17 0.74
N PRO A 8 -9.60 3.22 0.04
CA PRO A 8 -8.71 4.30 -0.41
C PRO A 8 -7.85 4.89 0.73
N SER A 9 -8.39 4.90 1.96
CA SER A 9 -7.66 5.32 3.15
C SER A 9 -6.49 4.40 3.52
N GLN A 10 -6.55 3.09 3.23
CA GLN A 10 -5.44 2.16 3.50
C GLN A 10 -4.26 2.38 2.56
N LEU A 11 -4.51 2.69 1.29
CA LEU A 11 -3.45 3.05 0.35
C LEU A 11 -2.77 4.36 0.79
N MET A 12 -3.54 5.37 1.18
CA MET A 12 -2.97 6.62 1.71
C MET A 12 -2.10 6.38 2.95
N CYS A 13 -2.60 5.65 3.95
CA CYS A 13 -1.83 5.34 5.16
C CYS A 13 -0.55 4.55 4.85
N PHE A 14 -0.63 3.61 3.91
CA PHE A 14 0.53 2.84 3.48
C PHE A 14 1.58 3.72 2.79
N LEU A 15 1.19 4.64 1.91
CA LEU A 15 2.14 5.52 1.24
C LEU A 15 2.82 6.49 2.22
N GLN A 16 2.11 6.96 3.26
CA GLN A 16 2.73 7.74 4.36
C GLN A 16 3.77 6.90 5.11
N TYR A 17 3.42 5.65 5.41
CA TYR A 17 4.34 4.71 6.04
C TYR A 17 5.60 4.50 5.19
N ALA A 18 5.44 4.29 3.87
CA ALA A 18 6.55 4.08 2.96
C ALA A 18 7.50 5.29 2.91
N GLU A 19 6.96 6.50 2.95
CA GLU A 19 7.76 7.73 2.98
C GLU A 19 8.55 7.86 4.29
N MET A 20 7.87 7.65 5.43
CA MET A 20 8.46 7.85 6.76
C MET A 20 9.40 6.72 7.19
N ASN A 21 9.16 5.48 6.75
CA ASN A 21 9.81 4.28 7.32
C ASN A 21 10.66 3.50 6.31
N LEU A 22 10.40 3.64 5.00
CA LEU A 22 11.14 2.91 3.96
C LEU A 22 12.10 3.82 3.17
N GLY A 23 12.17 5.10 3.55
CA GLY A 23 13.02 6.09 2.86
C GLY A 23 12.61 6.33 1.41
N MET A 24 11.37 6.00 1.05
CA MET A 24 10.85 6.20 -0.30
C MET A 24 10.25 7.59 -0.43
N TRP A 25 10.96 8.51 -1.06
CA TRP A 25 10.50 9.88 -1.17
C TRP A 25 9.42 9.98 -2.24
N TYR A 26 8.48 10.92 -2.04
CA TYR A 26 7.43 11.22 -3.03
C TYR A 26 6.49 10.04 -3.30
N THR A 27 6.34 9.08 -2.40
CA THR A 27 5.40 7.95 -2.56
C THR A 27 3.97 8.40 -2.77
N MET A 28 3.59 9.56 -2.20
CA MET A 28 2.29 10.19 -2.40
C MET A 28 2.00 10.57 -3.84
N SER A 29 3.02 10.85 -4.66
CA SER A 29 2.82 11.15 -6.08
C SER A 29 2.21 9.97 -6.85
N TYR A 30 2.44 8.74 -6.40
CA TYR A 30 1.89 7.53 -7.02
C TYR A 30 0.46 7.21 -6.58
N LYS A 31 -0.10 7.93 -5.58
CA LYS A 31 -1.43 7.63 -5.02
C LYS A 31 -2.50 7.56 -6.11
N SER A 32 -2.59 8.60 -6.95
CA SER A 32 -3.65 8.70 -7.96
C SER A 32 -3.57 7.59 -9.00
N VAL A 33 -2.36 7.22 -9.45
CA VAL A 33 -2.20 6.17 -10.47
C VAL A 33 -2.49 4.80 -9.86
N LEU A 34 -2.07 4.55 -8.63
CA LEU A 34 -2.38 3.31 -7.92
C LEU A 34 -3.90 3.16 -7.67
N GLU A 35 -4.58 4.24 -7.24
CA GLU A 35 -6.04 4.22 -7.08
C GLU A 35 -6.77 3.98 -8.40
N MET A 36 -6.35 4.64 -9.49
CA MET A 36 -6.96 4.48 -10.82
C MET A 36 -6.88 3.03 -11.31
N HIS A 37 -5.78 2.33 -10.99
CA HIS A 37 -5.58 0.92 -11.35
C HIS A 37 -6.12 -0.06 -10.30
N GLY A 38 -6.77 0.41 -9.23
CA GLY A 38 -7.28 -0.45 -8.15
C GLY A 38 -6.17 -1.15 -7.35
N ILE A 39 -4.96 -0.59 -7.33
CA ILE A 39 -3.79 -1.17 -6.67
C ILE A 39 -3.71 -0.66 -5.23
N GLY A 40 -4.07 -1.54 -4.30
CA GLY A 40 -3.88 -1.35 -2.86
C GLY A 40 -2.63 -2.08 -2.33
N PRO A 41 -2.26 -1.83 -1.06
CA PRO A 41 -1.15 -2.53 -0.40
C PRO A 41 -1.38 -4.05 -0.28
N ASP A 42 -2.63 -4.50 -0.30
CA ASP A 42 -3.05 -5.90 -0.23
C ASP A 42 -2.63 -6.73 -1.45
N ILE A 43 -2.73 -6.16 -2.65
CA ILE A 43 -2.37 -6.85 -3.90
C ILE A 43 -1.00 -6.43 -4.45
N LEU A 44 -0.40 -5.37 -3.90
CA LEU A 44 0.88 -4.82 -4.39
C LEU A 44 2.00 -5.86 -4.57
N PRO A 45 2.17 -6.89 -3.71
CA PRO A 45 3.19 -7.93 -3.90
C PRO A 45 3.00 -8.76 -5.17
N ASP A 46 1.76 -8.86 -5.66
CA ASP A 46 1.38 -9.68 -6.82
C ASP A 46 1.31 -8.87 -8.12
N VAL A 47 1.39 -7.53 -8.05
CA VAL A 47 1.41 -6.66 -9.23
C VAL A 47 2.73 -6.85 -9.99
N ASP A 48 2.67 -6.88 -11.33
CA ASP A 48 3.83 -6.98 -12.19
C ASP A 48 4.79 -5.78 -12.01
N ASP A 49 6.09 -6.04 -11.85
CA ASP A 49 7.11 -5.01 -11.69
C ASP A 49 7.19 -4.07 -12.90
N LYS A 50 6.89 -4.58 -14.10
CA LYS A 50 6.82 -3.80 -15.34
C LYS A 50 5.69 -2.77 -15.28
N LEU A 51 4.50 -3.16 -14.78
CA LEU A 51 3.38 -2.23 -14.62
C LEU A 51 3.74 -1.10 -13.65
N LEU A 52 4.38 -1.44 -12.52
CA LEU A 52 4.83 -0.43 -11.56
C LEU A 52 5.93 0.48 -12.12
N SER A 53 6.78 -0.06 -13.00
CA SER A 53 7.80 0.72 -13.72
C SER A 53 7.18 1.68 -14.73
N GLU A 54 6.06 1.31 -15.39
CA GLU A 54 5.30 2.20 -16.28
C GLU A 54 4.68 3.40 -15.53
N PHE A 55 4.49 3.29 -14.20
CA PHE A 55 4.09 4.42 -13.35
C PHE A 55 5.26 5.34 -12.95
N GLY A 56 6.47 5.08 -13.47
CA GLY A 56 7.67 5.86 -13.16
C GLY A 56 8.35 5.48 -11.85
N ILE A 57 7.98 4.35 -11.23
CA ILE A 57 8.60 3.88 -10.00
C ILE A 57 9.93 3.18 -10.37
N SER A 58 11.04 3.62 -9.76
CA SER A 58 12.33 2.98 -9.97
C SER A 58 12.33 1.51 -9.51
N ALA A 59 13.19 0.67 -10.08
CA ALA A 59 13.30 -0.74 -9.68
C ALA A 59 13.51 -0.92 -8.16
N GLY A 60 14.35 -0.08 -7.54
CA GLY A 60 14.53 -0.08 -6.08
C GLY A 60 13.27 0.34 -5.33
N GLY A 61 12.55 1.35 -5.84
CA GLY A 61 11.25 1.76 -5.33
C GLY A 61 10.22 0.64 -5.39
N VAL A 62 10.14 -0.10 -6.50
CA VAL A 62 9.25 -1.26 -6.65
C VAL A 62 9.54 -2.31 -5.59
N ILE A 63 10.81 -2.68 -5.40
CA ILE A 63 11.22 -3.65 -4.38
C ILE A 63 10.83 -3.19 -2.98
N HIS A 64 11.07 -1.92 -2.64
CA HIS A 64 10.71 -1.35 -1.34
C HIS A 64 9.19 -1.28 -1.13
N LEU A 65 8.42 -0.89 -2.16
CA LEU A 65 6.97 -0.84 -2.13
C LEU A 65 6.37 -2.22 -1.84
N LYS A 66 6.77 -3.25 -2.62
CA LYS A 66 6.25 -4.61 -2.48
C LYS A 66 6.60 -5.24 -1.13
N LYS A 67 7.87 -5.18 -0.72
CA LYS A 67 8.29 -5.69 0.60
C LYS A 67 7.63 -4.90 1.74
N GLY A 68 7.53 -3.59 1.55
CA GLY A 68 6.90 -2.66 2.48
C GLY A 68 5.42 -2.95 2.69
N SER A 69 4.68 -3.30 1.64
CA SER A 69 3.25 -3.60 1.75
C SER A 69 2.99 -4.90 2.50
N THR A 70 3.79 -5.95 2.25
CA THR A 70 3.73 -7.19 3.05
C THR A 70 4.04 -6.92 4.52
N ALA A 71 5.07 -6.13 4.80
CA ALA A 71 5.41 -5.75 6.18
C ALA A 71 4.30 -4.92 6.83
N TRP A 72 3.72 -3.96 6.09
CA TRP A 72 2.63 -3.11 6.53
C TRP A 72 1.37 -3.93 6.86
N TRP A 73 0.95 -4.84 5.98
CA TRP A 73 -0.24 -5.67 6.18
C TRP A 73 -0.19 -6.53 7.45
N ASN A 74 1.02 -6.91 7.87
CA ASN A 74 1.25 -7.67 9.09
C ASN A 74 1.30 -6.80 10.36
N ARG A 75 1.33 -5.46 10.24
CA ARG A 75 1.32 -4.57 11.41
C ARG A 75 -0.06 -4.51 12.08
N PRO A 76 -0.10 -4.27 13.41
CA PRO A 76 -1.34 -4.00 14.11
C PRO A 76 -2.12 -2.82 13.52
N ASP A 77 -1.41 -1.80 13.02
CA ASP A 77 -1.98 -0.56 12.50
C ASP A 77 -2.69 -0.72 11.15
N ALA A 78 -2.32 -1.73 10.35
CA ALA A 78 -3.00 -2.03 9.09
C ALA A 78 -4.32 -2.78 9.28
N LYS A 79 -4.49 -3.43 10.44
CA LYS A 79 -5.75 -4.04 10.85
C LYS A 79 -6.62 -2.92 11.39
N CYS A 80 -7.48 -2.34 10.53
CA CYS A 80 -8.65 -1.61 11.01
C CYS A 80 -9.33 -2.49 12.06
N LYS A 81 -9.19 -2.14 13.34
CA LYS A 81 -9.93 -2.81 14.41
C LYS A 81 -11.39 -2.71 13.97
N LYS A 82 -12.03 -3.86 13.78
CA LYS A 82 -13.49 -3.92 13.73
C LYS A 82 -13.91 -3.18 15.00
N ARG A 83 -14.49 -2.00 14.86
CA ARG A 83 -15.29 -1.46 15.94
C ARG A 83 -16.42 -2.46 16.02
N ASP A 84 -16.37 -3.33 17.02
CA ASP A 84 -17.54 -4.09 17.40
C ASP A 84 -18.62 -3.05 17.64
N VAL A 85 -19.57 -2.95 16.71
CA VAL A 85 -20.81 -2.24 16.97
C VAL A 85 -21.53 -3.13 17.98
N SER A 86 -21.32 -2.80 19.25
CA SER A 86 -22.17 -3.22 20.35
C SER A 86 -22.75 -1.93 20.90
N THR A 87 -23.95 -1.58 20.43
CA THR A 87 -25.21 -1.58 21.20
C THR A 87 -26.31 -1.04 20.30
#